data_AF-A0A1D2M4L6-F1
#
_entry.id   AF-A0A1D2M4L6-F1
#
_cell.length_a   1.000
_cell.length_b   1.000
_cell.length_c   1.000
_cell.angle_alpha   90.00
_cell.angle_beta   90.00
_cell.angle_gamma   90.00
#
_symmetry.space_group_name_H-M   'P 1'
#
loop_
_entity.id
_entity.type
_entity.pdbx_description
1 polymer ?
#
loop_
_entity_poly.entity_id
_entity_poly.type
_entity_poly.pdbx_seq_one_letter_code
_entity_poly.pdbx_strand_id
1 'polypeptide(L)'
;MIPPEQISAILLANLKSQAESSWRAATKDAAEMAGLEVLTILNEPTAAAIAYKMEHFSEKPKKVLVFDLGGDSDSKPKRENARRMIRRLQTYCEKAKSQLSSAMHATISVDGLAQGHDFHEVFSRTKFEELNKTLFRQTIEVVDKALEGAKLKKKDIDDILLVGGSTRIPKIKEMLSKHFNNKTLSHSVHPDIAVAYGAAIQAALLNGKKVNQLMVVIPKNTKIPHRATESFRTSFKNQDFMRISVYQGDDAIAANNNLLGTFELSDIPPSKSGKESVDVTMEIDKMGILQVTAMCRSTQETQSLIVQSNKDRLSEAEKQKISNSIRKSKVTQKYDGFPDNKSSDDESTGGISSDDEPIKKPQSFKNQSAGLSESSSDSETDDLEEW
;
A
#
# COMPACT_ATOMS: atom_id res chain seq x y z
N MET A 1 11.77 -14.55 -20.61
CA MET A 1 12.34 -13.17 -20.68
C MET A 1 11.21 -12.18 -20.47
N ILE A 2 11.43 -11.14 -19.67
CA ILE A 2 10.55 -9.96 -19.69
C ILE A 2 11.00 -9.09 -20.87
N PRO A 3 10.12 -8.71 -21.82
CA PRO A 3 10.52 -7.84 -22.92
C PRO A 3 11.08 -6.50 -22.42
N PRO A 4 12.21 -6.01 -22.98
CA PRO A 4 12.76 -4.69 -22.64
C PRO A 4 11.81 -3.53 -22.94
N GLU A 5 10.87 -3.74 -23.87
CA GLU A 5 10.13 -2.69 -24.60
C GLU A 5 9.02 -1.98 -23.78
N GLN A 6 8.81 -2.37 -22.52
CA GLN A 6 7.83 -1.73 -21.63
C GLN A 6 8.43 -0.91 -20.46
N ILE A 7 9.74 -0.63 -20.47
CA ILE A 7 10.33 0.45 -19.66
C ILE A 7 11.07 1.39 -20.61
N SER A 8 10.50 2.57 -20.87
CA SER A 8 11.00 3.47 -21.92
C SER A 8 12.15 4.39 -21.48
N ALA A 9 12.35 4.57 -20.17
CA ALA A 9 13.57 5.12 -19.59
C ALA A 9 13.68 4.78 -18.10
N ILE A 10 14.89 4.48 -17.62
CA ILE A 10 15.24 4.40 -16.21
C ILE A 10 16.17 5.57 -15.90
N LEU A 11 15.78 6.46 -14.98
CA LEU A 11 16.67 7.51 -14.51
C LEU A 11 17.45 7.02 -13.29
N LEU A 12 18.77 6.93 -13.41
CA LEU A 12 19.66 6.44 -12.35
C LEU A 12 20.24 7.62 -11.56
N ALA A 13 19.59 8.02 -10.47
CA ALA A 13 20.18 8.96 -9.52
C ALA A 13 20.96 8.18 -8.43
N ASN A 14 22.20 7.79 -8.75
CA ASN A 14 23.14 7.22 -7.78
C ASN A 14 24.40 8.09 -7.72
N LEU A 15 24.71 8.60 -6.52
CA LEU A 15 25.91 9.40 -6.21
C LEU A 15 27.23 8.65 -6.46
N LYS A 16 27.20 7.30 -6.50
CA LYS A 16 28.33 6.42 -6.83
C LYS A 16 28.34 5.90 -8.28
N SER A 17 27.52 6.46 -9.18
CA SER A 17 27.45 6.01 -10.58
C SER A 17 28.74 6.21 -11.40
N GLN A 18 29.77 6.84 -10.84
CA GLN A 18 31.12 6.88 -11.41
C GLN A 18 32.15 6.35 -10.41
N ALA A 19 32.33 5.02 -10.40
CA ALA A 19 33.44 4.33 -9.77
C ALA A 19 33.87 3.12 -10.63
N GLU A 20 35.18 2.92 -10.70
CA GLU A 20 35.90 2.10 -11.69
C GLU A 20 35.56 0.60 -11.74
N SER A 21 35.99 -0.05 -12.83
CA SER A 21 35.94 -1.51 -13.04
C SER A 21 36.58 -2.34 -11.91
N SER A 22 37.54 -1.75 -11.18
CA SER A 22 38.23 -2.35 -10.03
C SER A 22 37.28 -2.83 -8.93
N TRP A 23 36.24 -2.05 -8.60
CA TRP A 23 35.29 -2.39 -7.54
C TRP A 23 34.36 -3.55 -7.91
N ARG A 24 34.00 -3.68 -9.19
CA ARG A 24 33.19 -4.80 -9.68
C ARG A 24 33.96 -6.12 -9.60
N ALA A 25 35.24 -6.11 -10.00
CA ALA A 25 36.12 -7.26 -9.86
C ALA A 25 36.24 -7.68 -8.39
N ALA A 26 36.63 -6.75 -7.50
CA ALA A 26 36.76 -7.05 -6.07
C ALA A 26 35.46 -7.57 -5.41
N THR A 27 34.29 -7.10 -5.86
CA THR A 27 32.98 -7.61 -5.39
C THR A 27 32.71 -9.02 -5.89
N LYS A 28 33.10 -9.34 -7.13
CA LYS A 28 33.01 -10.70 -7.69
C LYS A 28 33.94 -11.65 -6.93
N ASP A 29 35.20 -11.26 -6.76
CA ASP A 29 36.22 -12.07 -6.09
C ASP A 29 35.81 -12.38 -4.64
N ALA A 30 35.24 -11.41 -3.93
CA ALA A 30 34.72 -11.60 -2.58
C ALA A 30 33.55 -12.60 -2.51
N ALA A 31 32.69 -12.65 -3.52
CA ALA A 31 31.60 -13.62 -3.61
C ALA A 31 32.11 -15.03 -3.98
N GLU A 32 33.09 -15.12 -4.89
CA GLU A 32 33.75 -16.39 -5.23
C GLU A 32 34.53 -16.97 -4.03
N MET A 33 35.21 -16.12 -3.24
CA MET A 33 35.83 -16.50 -1.95
C MET A 33 34.80 -16.97 -0.91
N ALA A 34 33.55 -16.52 -0.99
CA ALA A 34 32.44 -17.00 -0.16
C ALA A 34 31.78 -18.29 -0.71
N GLY A 35 32.29 -18.86 -1.80
CA GLY A 35 31.75 -20.07 -2.44
C GLY A 35 30.49 -19.82 -3.27
N LEU A 36 30.23 -18.59 -3.70
CA LEU A 36 29.05 -18.22 -4.49
C LEU A 36 29.40 -18.08 -5.98
N GLU A 37 28.57 -18.68 -6.84
CA GLU A 37 28.63 -18.44 -8.29
C GLU A 37 28.00 -17.07 -8.62
N VAL A 38 28.78 -16.17 -9.21
CA VAL A 38 28.32 -14.82 -9.57
C VAL A 38 27.72 -14.82 -10.98
N LEU A 39 26.42 -15.09 -11.07
CA LEU A 39 25.68 -15.09 -12.35
C LEU A 39 25.67 -13.72 -13.06
N THR A 40 25.62 -12.62 -12.30
CA THR A 40 25.70 -11.25 -12.82
C THR A 40 25.95 -10.23 -11.70
N ILE A 41 26.47 -9.05 -12.03
CA ILE A 41 26.60 -7.91 -11.10
C ILE A 41 25.61 -6.82 -11.51
N LEU A 42 24.57 -6.68 -10.70
CA LEU A 42 23.46 -5.74 -10.93
C LEU A 42 23.71 -4.40 -10.23
N ASN A 43 23.35 -3.29 -10.88
CA ASN A 43 23.38 -1.98 -10.23
C ASN A 43 22.19 -1.84 -9.27
N GLU A 44 22.40 -1.28 -8.09
CA GLU A 44 21.37 -1.05 -7.06
C GLU A 44 20.09 -0.39 -7.60
N PRO A 45 20.13 0.76 -8.31
CA PRO A 45 18.94 1.36 -8.89
C PRO A 45 18.30 0.54 -10.01
N THR A 46 19.06 -0.31 -10.72
CA THR A 46 18.48 -1.25 -11.71
C THR A 46 17.76 -2.41 -11.01
N ALA A 47 18.31 -2.91 -9.90
CA ALA A 47 17.64 -3.90 -9.07
C ALA A 47 16.33 -3.36 -8.49
N ALA A 48 16.35 -2.16 -7.91
CA ALA A 48 15.14 -1.52 -7.41
C ALA A 48 14.09 -1.25 -8.50
N ALA A 49 14.50 -0.93 -9.74
CA ALA A 49 13.58 -0.82 -10.88
C ALA A 49 12.94 -2.18 -11.25
N ILE A 50 13.69 -3.29 -11.18
CA ILE A 50 13.15 -4.65 -11.38
C ILE A 50 12.12 -4.98 -10.30
N ALA A 51 12.42 -4.69 -9.02
CA ALA A 51 11.48 -4.84 -7.91
C ALA A 51 10.19 -4.01 -8.13
N TYR A 52 10.33 -2.73 -8.48
CA TYR A 52 9.19 -1.86 -8.78
C TYR A 52 8.32 -2.41 -9.93
N LYS A 53 8.92 -3.03 -10.95
CA LYS A 53 8.16 -3.63 -12.06
C LYS A 53 7.29 -4.81 -11.60
N MET A 54 7.70 -5.57 -10.59
CA MET A 54 6.89 -6.70 -10.10
C MET A 54 5.63 -6.23 -9.38
N GLU A 55 5.67 -5.05 -8.76
CA GLU A 55 4.54 -4.43 -8.05
C GLU A 55 3.62 -3.58 -8.97
N HIS A 56 3.99 -3.34 -10.23
CA HIS A 56 3.19 -2.54 -11.17
C HIS A 56 3.11 -3.16 -12.55
N PHE A 57 2.02 -3.87 -12.81
CA PHE A 57 1.63 -4.25 -14.16
C PHE A 57 0.96 -3.06 -14.84
N SER A 58 1.49 -2.64 -15.98
CA SER A 58 0.86 -1.67 -16.86
C SER A 58 1.19 -2.03 -18.31
N GLU A 59 0.16 -2.04 -19.15
CA GLU A 59 0.33 -2.23 -20.60
C GLU A 59 1.07 -1.05 -21.25
N LYS A 60 1.03 0.14 -20.61
CA LYS A 60 1.69 1.36 -21.08
C LYS A 60 3.08 1.49 -20.46
N PRO A 61 4.13 1.77 -21.25
CA PRO A 61 5.47 1.96 -20.73
C PRO A 61 5.53 3.21 -19.85
N LYS A 62 6.06 3.07 -18.63
CA LYS A 62 6.33 4.17 -17.70
C LYS A 62 7.80 4.56 -17.70
N LYS A 63 8.07 5.84 -17.42
CA LYS A 63 9.38 6.42 -17.11
C LYS A 63 9.50 6.59 -15.60
N VAL A 64 10.43 5.87 -14.99
CA VAL A 64 10.57 5.85 -13.52
C VAL A 64 11.91 6.45 -13.13
N LEU A 65 11.87 7.42 -12.21
CA LEU A 65 13.05 7.90 -11.49
C LEU A 65 13.31 6.97 -10.30
N VAL A 66 14.50 6.38 -10.24
CA VAL A 66 14.97 5.71 -9.02
C VAL A 66 15.90 6.66 -8.29
N PHE A 67 15.47 7.10 -7.11
CA PHE A 67 16.23 7.97 -6.21
C PHE A 67 16.82 7.12 -5.08
N ASP A 68 18.12 6.80 -5.21
CA ASP A 68 18.83 5.94 -4.28
C ASP A 68 19.73 6.76 -3.35
N LEU A 69 19.41 6.72 -2.05
CA LEU A 69 20.17 7.40 -1.01
C LEU A 69 20.47 6.43 0.14
N GLY A 70 21.48 5.58 -0.09
CA GLY A 70 22.08 4.74 0.94
C GLY A 70 22.81 5.52 2.03
N GLY A 71 23.46 4.78 2.94
CA GLY A 71 24.41 5.32 3.91
C GLY A 71 25.83 4.92 3.50
N ASP A 72 26.75 5.87 3.46
CA ASP A 72 28.18 5.59 3.30
C ASP A 72 28.97 6.12 4.50
N SER A 73 30.06 5.46 4.85
CA SER A 73 30.80 5.68 6.10
C SER A 73 32.32 5.61 5.95
N ASP A 74 32.85 6.10 4.83
CA ASP A 74 34.30 6.11 4.52
C ASP A 74 35.18 7.02 5.42
N SER A 75 34.61 7.61 6.48
CA SER A 75 35.37 8.35 7.49
C SER A 75 36.16 7.41 8.42
N LYS A 76 37.40 7.08 8.05
CA LYS A 76 38.38 6.36 8.91
C LYS A 76 39.32 7.37 9.62
N PRO A 77 39.18 7.62 10.95
CA PRO A 77 40.07 8.52 11.67
C PRO A 77 41.53 8.05 11.66
N LYS A 78 42.50 8.98 11.74
CA LYS A 78 43.94 8.66 11.64
C LYS A 78 44.61 8.17 12.95
N ARG A 79 43.97 8.27 14.12
CA ARG A 79 44.53 7.88 15.44
C ARG A 79 43.64 6.88 16.19
N GLU A 80 44.23 5.85 16.79
CA GLU A 80 43.50 4.70 17.34
C GLU A 80 42.53 5.01 18.49
N ASN A 81 42.98 5.72 19.54
CA ASN A 81 42.09 6.10 20.65
C ASN A 81 40.94 7.01 20.17
N ALA A 82 41.22 7.90 19.21
CA ALA A 82 40.19 8.71 18.56
C ALA A 82 39.23 7.85 17.71
N ARG A 83 39.68 6.74 17.08
CA ARG A 83 38.78 5.81 16.35
C ARG A 83 37.74 5.20 17.27
N ARG A 84 38.10 4.74 18.48
CA ARG A 84 37.13 4.14 19.42
C ARG A 84 36.09 5.16 19.86
N MET A 85 36.52 6.35 20.29
CA MET A 85 35.64 7.46 20.67
C MET A 85 34.69 7.87 19.53
N ILE A 86 35.24 8.13 18.34
CA ILE A 86 34.46 8.58 17.17
C ILE A 86 33.47 7.50 16.74
N ARG A 87 33.85 6.21 16.70
CA ARG A 87 32.92 5.11 16.37
C ARG A 87 31.77 4.99 17.38
N ARG A 88 32.05 5.15 18.68
CA ARG A 88 30.99 5.21 19.70
C ARG A 88 30.04 6.36 19.39
N LEU A 89 30.54 7.59 19.26
CA LEU A 89 29.71 8.75 18.95
C LEU A 89 28.90 8.57 17.65
N GLN A 90 29.54 8.15 16.55
CA GLN A 90 28.90 7.83 15.27
C GLN A 90 27.72 6.86 15.42
N THR A 91 27.85 5.83 16.26
CA THR A 91 26.80 4.84 16.51
C THR A 91 25.55 5.48 17.15
N TYR A 92 25.74 6.44 18.06
CA TYR A 92 24.62 7.17 18.68
C TYR A 92 24.09 8.29 17.78
N CYS A 93 24.94 8.97 17.00
CA CYS A 93 24.50 9.92 15.97
C CYS A 93 23.63 9.23 14.91
N GLU A 94 23.96 8.01 14.48
CA GLU A 94 23.15 7.25 13.51
C GLU A 94 21.78 6.85 14.09
N LYS A 95 21.74 6.42 15.36
CA LYS A 95 20.48 6.17 16.08
C LYS A 95 19.63 7.44 16.17
N ALA A 96 20.24 8.58 16.54
CA ALA A 96 19.55 9.86 16.61
C ALA A 96 19.05 10.33 15.24
N LYS A 97 19.84 10.19 14.17
CA LYS A 97 19.41 10.47 12.78
C LYS A 97 18.18 9.64 12.38
N SER A 98 18.17 8.36 12.73
CA SER A 98 17.03 7.47 12.50
C SER A 98 15.79 7.91 13.29
N GLN A 99 15.95 8.25 14.57
CA GLN A 99 14.88 8.79 15.41
C GLN A 99 14.32 10.12 14.87
N LEU A 100 15.18 11.05 14.44
CA LEU A 100 14.78 12.34 13.86
C LEU A 100 14.00 12.21 12.55
N SER A 101 13.99 11.03 11.91
CA SER A 101 13.15 10.77 10.73
C SER A 101 11.67 10.61 11.08
N SER A 102 11.31 10.29 12.34
CA SER A 102 9.93 10.23 12.84
C SER A 102 9.65 11.27 13.93
N ALA A 103 10.56 11.46 14.89
CA ALA A 103 10.44 12.42 15.99
C ALA A 103 10.98 13.83 15.66
N MET A 104 10.54 14.83 16.43
CA MET A 104 11.07 16.21 16.38
C MET A 104 12.44 16.37 17.06
N HIS A 105 12.73 15.52 18.05
CA HIS A 105 13.92 15.58 18.87
C HIS A 105 14.52 14.18 19.06
N ALA A 106 15.84 14.10 19.28
CA ALA A 106 16.55 12.88 19.62
C ALA A 106 17.72 13.20 20.56
N THR A 107 17.94 12.34 21.56
CA THR A 107 19.01 12.50 22.56
C THR A 107 20.21 11.63 22.21
N ILE A 108 21.40 12.21 22.23
CA ILE A 108 22.68 11.52 22.08
C ILE A 108 23.34 11.51 23.47
N SER A 109 23.22 10.38 24.18
CA SER A 109 23.89 10.15 25.47
C SER A 109 24.96 9.06 25.31
N VAL A 110 26.22 9.37 25.63
CA VAL A 110 27.37 8.45 25.53
C VAL A 110 28.27 8.58 26.75
N ASP A 111 28.17 7.61 27.64
CA ASP A 111 28.89 7.61 28.92
C ASP A 111 30.40 7.41 28.71
N GLY A 112 31.23 8.15 29.43
CA GLY A 112 32.69 8.13 29.32
C GLY A 112 33.19 8.24 27.87
N LEU A 113 32.65 9.18 27.09
CA LEU A 113 33.02 9.35 25.67
C LEU A 113 34.50 9.70 25.53
N ALA A 114 34.99 10.65 26.35
CA ALA A 114 36.37 11.14 26.31
C ALA A 114 36.91 11.34 27.74
N GLN A 115 38.02 10.69 28.07
CA GLN A 115 38.72 10.85 29.37
C GLN A 115 37.84 10.62 30.62
N GLY A 116 36.77 9.83 30.51
CA GLY A 116 35.81 9.61 31.59
C GLY A 116 34.67 10.63 31.67
N HIS A 117 34.64 11.65 30.80
CA HIS A 117 33.51 12.57 30.69
C HIS A 117 32.41 11.98 29.80
N ASP A 118 31.18 12.04 30.29
CA ASP A 118 29.98 11.71 29.54
C ASP A 118 29.68 12.80 28.49
N PHE A 119 29.00 12.40 27.42
CA PHE A 119 28.47 13.32 26.42
C PHE A 119 26.95 13.19 26.38
N HIS A 120 26.22 14.28 26.62
CA HIS A 120 24.77 14.30 26.55
C HIS A 120 24.29 15.55 25.81
N GLU A 121 23.64 15.36 24.66
CA GLU A 121 23.10 16.44 23.83
C GLU A 121 21.71 16.10 23.27
N VAL A 122 20.85 17.10 23.13
CA VAL A 122 19.50 16.96 22.55
C VAL A 122 19.45 17.69 21.20
N PHE A 123 19.30 16.92 20.13
CA PHE A 123 19.21 17.46 18.76
C PHE A 123 17.75 17.58 18.32
N SER A 124 17.41 18.70 17.68
CA SER A 124 16.15 18.87 16.97
C SER A 124 16.27 18.51 15.49
N ARG A 125 15.17 18.10 14.85
CA ARG A 125 15.09 17.84 13.41
C ARG A 125 15.55 19.07 12.61
N THR A 126 15.07 20.26 12.98
CA THR A 126 15.47 21.53 12.35
C THR A 126 16.98 21.76 12.39
N LYS A 127 17.64 21.45 13.52
CA LYS A 127 19.10 21.58 13.62
C LYS A 127 19.83 20.57 12.75
N PHE A 128 19.36 19.32 12.72
CA PHE A 128 19.90 18.29 11.82
C PHE A 128 19.73 18.67 10.34
N GLU A 129 18.58 19.20 9.95
CA GLU A 129 18.30 19.62 8.58
C GLU A 129 19.18 20.80 8.14
N GLU A 130 19.35 21.82 8.98
CA GLU A 130 20.23 22.96 8.65
C GLU A 130 21.70 22.54 8.54
N LEU A 131 22.18 21.64 9.41
CA LEU A 131 23.55 21.10 9.35
C LEU A 131 23.83 20.33 8.04
N ASN A 132 22.82 19.69 7.44
CA ASN A 132 22.97 18.84 6.25
C ASN A 132 22.41 19.46 4.96
N LYS A 133 21.88 20.68 5.03
CA LYS A 133 21.21 21.42 3.96
C LYS A 133 21.95 21.45 2.62
N THR A 134 23.28 21.61 2.66
CA THR A 134 24.13 21.59 1.46
C THR A 134 24.16 20.20 0.82
N LEU A 135 24.33 19.14 1.62
CA LEU A 135 24.31 17.75 1.14
C LEU A 135 22.93 17.39 0.56
N PHE A 136 21.85 17.82 1.23
CA PHE A 136 20.48 17.59 0.77
C PHE A 136 20.22 18.26 -0.59
N ARG A 137 20.70 19.50 -0.79
CA ARG A 137 20.60 20.18 -2.09
C ARG A 137 21.38 19.48 -3.19
N GLN A 138 22.59 18.97 -2.90
CA GLN A 138 23.38 18.21 -3.86
C GLN A 138 22.66 16.97 -4.40
N THR A 139 21.82 16.30 -3.59
CA THR A 139 21.01 15.16 -4.09
C THR A 139 20.04 15.57 -5.20
N ILE A 140 19.50 16.79 -5.12
CA ILE A 140 18.60 17.35 -6.14
C ILE A 140 19.39 17.77 -7.40
N GLU A 141 20.58 18.35 -7.24
CA GLU A 141 21.48 18.70 -8.34
C GLU A 141 21.90 17.45 -9.16
N VAL A 142 22.02 16.27 -8.52
CA VAL A 142 22.26 14.99 -9.19
C VAL A 142 21.03 14.52 -9.99
N VAL A 143 19.82 14.75 -9.49
CA VAL A 143 18.57 14.44 -10.23
C VAL A 143 18.44 15.32 -11.49
N ASP A 144 18.70 16.63 -11.40
CA ASP A 144 18.69 17.51 -12.57
C ASP A 144 19.71 17.05 -13.64
N LYS A 145 20.95 16.71 -13.23
CA LYS A 145 21.99 16.17 -14.16
C LYS A 145 21.58 14.85 -14.81
N ALA A 146 20.93 13.96 -14.06
CA ALA A 146 20.43 12.69 -14.60
C ALA A 146 19.31 12.93 -15.63
N LEU A 147 18.40 13.87 -15.36
CA LEU A 147 17.32 14.27 -16.29
C LEU A 147 17.87 14.86 -17.58
N GLU A 148 18.86 15.74 -17.47
CA GLU A 148 19.58 16.34 -18.61
C GLU A 148 20.27 15.27 -19.46
N GLY A 149 21.03 14.36 -18.85
CA GLY A 149 21.69 13.26 -19.54
C GLY A 149 20.73 12.32 -20.28
N ALA A 150 19.53 12.08 -19.70
CA ALA A 150 18.46 11.32 -20.34
C ALA A 150 17.61 12.11 -21.34
N LYS A 151 17.84 13.43 -21.48
CA LYS A 151 17.02 14.38 -22.27
C LYS A 151 15.53 14.37 -21.88
N LEU A 152 15.23 14.16 -20.61
CA LEU A 152 13.87 14.12 -20.05
C LEU A 152 13.56 15.39 -19.25
N LYS A 153 12.32 15.84 -19.30
CA LYS A 153 11.82 16.92 -18.43
C LYS A 153 11.12 16.31 -17.21
N LYS A 154 11.03 17.06 -16.12
CA LYS A 154 10.40 16.62 -14.85
C LYS A 154 8.98 16.09 -15.04
N LYS A 155 8.22 16.70 -15.96
CA LYS A 155 6.86 16.29 -16.34
C LYS A 155 6.78 14.95 -17.09
N ASP A 156 7.90 14.46 -17.63
CA ASP A 156 7.97 13.20 -18.38
C ASP A 156 8.27 12.01 -17.46
N ILE A 157 8.44 12.23 -16.15
CA ILE A 157 8.63 11.17 -15.16
C ILE A 157 7.26 10.75 -14.61
N ASP A 158 6.88 9.49 -14.81
CA ASP A 158 5.59 8.93 -14.41
C ASP A 158 5.54 8.57 -12.93
N ASP A 159 6.64 8.06 -12.36
CA ASP A 159 6.74 7.67 -10.96
C ASP A 159 8.15 7.92 -10.40
N ILE A 160 8.24 8.12 -9.08
CA ILE A 160 9.49 8.36 -8.34
C ILE A 160 9.62 7.30 -7.25
N LEU A 161 10.54 6.36 -7.42
CA LEU A 161 10.84 5.30 -6.45
C LEU A 161 11.93 5.76 -5.48
N LEU A 162 11.70 5.59 -4.17
CA LEU A 162 12.69 5.84 -3.12
C LEU A 162 13.41 4.55 -2.73
N VAL A 163 14.74 4.59 -2.70
CA VAL A 163 15.61 3.44 -2.36
C VAL A 163 16.67 3.87 -1.35
N GLY A 164 17.00 2.98 -0.41
CA GLY A 164 18.00 3.25 0.62
C GLY A 164 17.45 4.02 1.82
N GLY A 165 17.93 3.67 3.01
CA GLY A 165 17.35 4.12 4.29
C GLY A 165 17.39 5.64 4.53
N SER A 166 18.31 6.38 3.91
CA SER A 166 18.38 7.84 4.09
C SER A 166 17.24 8.57 3.36
N THR A 167 16.51 7.91 2.44
CA THR A 167 15.29 8.48 1.83
C THR A 167 14.12 8.59 2.83
N ARG A 168 14.25 8.00 4.02
CA ARG A 168 13.29 8.17 5.13
C ARG A 168 13.31 9.58 5.72
N ILE A 169 14.40 10.34 5.55
CA ILE A 169 14.54 11.71 6.06
C ILE A 169 13.42 12.60 5.48
N PRO A 170 12.54 13.21 6.30
CA PRO A 170 11.41 14.01 5.83
C PRO A 170 11.80 15.12 4.86
N LYS A 171 12.92 15.81 5.12
CA LYS A 171 13.39 16.90 4.26
C LYS A 171 13.78 16.47 2.85
N ILE A 172 14.34 15.26 2.70
CA ILE A 172 14.67 14.69 1.38
C ILE A 172 13.39 14.42 0.59
N LYS A 173 12.37 13.82 1.23
CA LYS A 173 11.05 13.59 0.61
C LYS A 173 10.36 14.90 0.21
N GLU A 174 10.35 15.89 1.10
CA GLU A 174 9.78 17.22 0.84
C GLU A 174 10.48 17.89 -0.36
N MET A 175 11.81 17.95 -0.35
CA MET A 175 12.59 18.58 -1.42
C MET A 175 12.39 17.88 -2.77
N LEU A 176 12.38 16.54 -2.79
CA LEU A 176 12.19 15.77 -4.01
C LEU A 176 10.76 15.91 -4.55
N SER A 177 9.73 15.76 -3.71
CA SER A 177 8.33 15.95 -4.13
C SER A 177 8.10 17.36 -4.67
N LYS A 178 8.55 18.40 -3.95
CA LYS A 178 8.44 19.80 -4.38
C LYS A 178 9.17 20.06 -5.71
N HIS A 179 10.34 19.46 -5.91
CA HIS A 179 11.10 19.57 -7.15
C HIS A 179 10.35 18.99 -8.36
N PHE A 180 9.49 17.98 -8.16
CA PHE A 180 8.59 17.43 -9.16
C PHE A 180 7.16 17.98 -9.05
N ASN A 181 6.99 19.25 -8.68
CA ASN A 181 5.69 19.94 -8.57
C ASN A 181 4.71 19.29 -7.58
N ASN A 182 5.21 18.93 -6.39
CA ASN A 182 4.48 18.23 -5.32
C ASN A 182 3.93 16.85 -5.73
N LYS A 183 4.61 16.17 -6.65
CA LYS A 183 4.27 14.81 -7.07
C LYS A 183 4.41 13.82 -5.92
N THR A 184 3.44 12.91 -5.79
CA THR A 184 3.47 11.80 -4.83
C THR A 184 4.66 10.88 -5.10
N LEU A 185 5.37 10.49 -4.05
CA LEU A 185 6.50 9.56 -4.11
C LEU A 185 5.97 8.12 -3.97
N SER A 186 6.56 7.17 -4.69
CA SER A 186 6.10 5.78 -4.66
C SER A 186 6.58 5.06 -3.40
N HIS A 187 5.63 4.43 -2.70
CA HIS A 187 5.85 3.55 -1.54
C HIS A 187 5.60 2.07 -1.86
N SER A 188 5.49 1.74 -3.14
CA SER A 188 5.23 0.40 -3.68
C SER A 188 6.23 -0.68 -3.27
N VAL A 189 7.51 -0.32 -3.16
CA VAL A 189 8.59 -1.21 -2.75
C VAL A 189 9.25 -0.58 -1.54
N HIS A 190 9.46 -1.38 -0.50
CA HIS A 190 10.06 -0.89 0.73
C HIS A 190 11.55 -0.53 0.52
N PRO A 191 12.01 0.70 0.86
CA PRO A 191 13.31 1.23 0.41
C PRO A 191 14.54 0.40 0.80
N ASP A 192 14.49 -0.31 1.93
CA ASP A 192 15.63 -1.08 2.44
C ASP A 192 15.73 -2.50 1.84
N ILE A 193 14.69 -2.98 1.14
CA ILE A 193 14.68 -4.32 0.51
C ILE A 193 14.63 -4.27 -1.02
N ALA A 194 14.32 -3.11 -1.63
CA ALA A 194 14.12 -2.97 -3.07
C ALA A 194 15.29 -3.53 -3.91
N VAL A 195 16.52 -3.26 -3.49
CA VAL A 195 17.74 -3.74 -4.15
C VAL A 195 17.87 -5.26 -4.05
N ALA A 196 17.75 -5.82 -2.84
CA ALA A 196 17.89 -7.25 -2.61
C ALA A 196 16.76 -8.06 -3.28
N TYR A 197 15.53 -7.54 -3.25
CA TYR A 197 14.38 -8.15 -3.93
C TYR A 197 14.59 -8.18 -5.45
N GLY A 198 15.02 -7.06 -6.04
CA GLY A 198 15.38 -6.99 -7.46
C GLY A 198 16.49 -7.95 -7.88
N ALA A 199 17.53 -8.08 -7.06
CA ALA A 199 18.61 -9.03 -7.29
C ALA A 199 18.13 -10.49 -7.23
N ALA A 200 17.25 -10.82 -6.27
CA ALA A 200 16.64 -12.15 -6.17
C ALA A 200 15.74 -12.48 -7.38
N ILE A 201 14.94 -11.51 -7.86
CA ILE A 201 14.14 -11.64 -9.09
C ILE A 201 15.06 -11.90 -10.30
N GLN A 202 16.15 -11.14 -10.44
CA GLN A 202 17.11 -11.31 -11.53
C GLN A 202 17.80 -12.68 -11.48
N ALA A 203 18.23 -13.14 -10.30
CA ALA A 203 18.83 -14.46 -10.11
C ALA A 203 17.83 -15.60 -10.40
N ALA A 204 16.58 -15.45 -10.00
CA ALA A 204 15.50 -16.40 -10.32
C ALA A 204 15.27 -16.51 -11.83
N LEU A 205 15.20 -15.36 -12.53
CA LEU A 205 15.04 -15.28 -13.98
C LEU A 205 16.21 -15.93 -14.75
N LEU A 206 17.45 -15.70 -14.31
CA LEU A 206 18.64 -16.31 -14.92
C LEU A 206 18.67 -17.83 -14.73
N ASN A 207 18.18 -18.33 -13.59
CA ASN A 207 18.00 -19.76 -13.30
C ASN A 207 16.72 -20.37 -13.90
N GLY A 208 16.07 -19.69 -14.86
CA GLY A 208 14.87 -20.18 -15.54
C GLY A 208 13.64 -20.32 -14.65
N LYS A 209 13.65 -19.78 -13.42
CA LYS A 209 12.48 -19.80 -12.52
C LYS A 209 11.44 -18.77 -12.99
N LYS A 210 10.17 -19.11 -12.81
CA LYS A 210 9.06 -18.19 -13.05
C LYS A 210 8.94 -17.23 -11.86
N VAL A 211 9.03 -15.94 -12.12
CA VAL A 211 8.75 -14.87 -11.14
C VAL A 211 7.31 -14.38 -11.31
N ASN A 212 6.74 -13.77 -10.27
CA ASN A 212 5.32 -13.43 -10.16
C ASN A 212 4.39 -14.64 -10.37
N GLN A 213 4.77 -15.78 -9.79
CA GLN A 213 3.91 -16.96 -9.78
C GLN A 213 2.64 -16.65 -8.98
N LEU A 214 1.48 -16.81 -9.62
CA LEU A 214 0.18 -16.61 -8.99
C LEU A 214 -0.05 -17.68 -7.90
N MET A 215 -0.36 -17.26 -6.68
CA MET A 215 -0.88 -18.15 -5.64
C MET A 215 -2.37 -18.40 -5.92
N VAL A 216 -2.72 -19.66 -6.16
CA VAL A 216 -4.11 -20.06 -6.42
C VAL A 216 -4.83 -20.32 -5.10
N VAL A 217 -5.60 -19.34 -4.63
CA VAL A 217 -6.40 -19.45 -3.39
C VAL A 217 -7.71 -20.20 -3.63
N ILE A 218 -8.39 -19.93 -4.76
CA ILE A 218 -9.58 -20.65 -5.20
C ILE A 218 -9.30 -21.25 -6.60
N PRO A 219 -9.20 -22.59 -6.73
CA PRO A 219 -8.99 -23.22 -8.03
C PRO A 219 -10.17 -23.01 -9.00
N LYS A 220 -9.87 -23.00 -10.31
CA LYS A 220 -10.92 -23.00 -11.34
C LYS A 220 -11.83 -24.23 -11.21
N ASN A 221 -13.11 -24.06 -11.59
CA ASN A 221 -14.16 -25.08 -11.47
C ASN A 221 -14.49 -25.50 -10.01
N THR A 222 -14.05 -24.75 -9.01
CA THR A 222 -14.50 -24.95 -7.62
C THR A 222 -16.01 -24.72 -7.52
N LYS A 223 -16.71 -25.61 -6.79
CA LYS A 223 -18.16 -25.49 -6.55
C LYS A 223 -18.45 -24.25 -5.70
N ILE A 224 -19.31 -23.38 -6.20
CA ILE A 224 -19.80 -22.20 -5.46
C ILE A 224 -21.08 -22.54 -4.69
N PRO A 225 -21.32 -21.95 -3.49
CA PRO A 225 -20.47 -20.97 -2.81
C PRO A 225 -19.22 -21.63 -2.20
N HIS A 226 -18.14 -20.86 -2.07
CA HIS A 226 -16.86 -21.35 -1.55
C HIS A 226 -16.20 -20.31 -0.64
N ARG A 227 -15.38 -20.78 0.32
CA ARG A 227 -14.54 -19.96 1.20
C ARG A 227 -13.16 -20.62 1.28
N ALA A 228 -12.11 -19.86 1.05
CA ALA A 228 -10.71 -20.28 1.24
C ALA A 228 -9.92 -19.18 1.94
N THR A 229 -8.93 -19.54 2.77
CA THR A 229 -8.11 -18.60 3.54
C THR A 229 -6.64 -18.98 3.42
N GLU A 230 -5.79 -18.02 3.10
CA GLU A 230 -4.33 -18.17 3.06
C GLU A 230 -3.66 -17.18 4.02
N SER A 231 -2.56 -17.61 4.65
CA SER A 231 -1.89 -16.86 5.73
C SER A 231 -0.53 -16.32 5.30
N PHE A 232 -0.40 -15.00 5.35
CA PHE A 232 0.82 -14.26 5.01
C PHE A 232 1.50 -13.73 6.27
N ARG A 233 2.79 -13.38 6.17
CA ARG A 233 3.58 -12.81 7.26
C ARG A 233 4.31 -11.56 6.82
N THR A 234 4.56 -10.66 7.77
CA THR A 234 5.41 -9.48 7.58
C THR A 234 6.80 -9.88 7.07
N SER A 235 7.29 -9.18 6.05
CA SER A 235 8.55 -9.47 5.37
C SER A 235 9.73 -8.62 5.88
N PHE A 236 9.46 -7.53 6.59
CA PHE A 236 10.48 -6.66 7.17
C PHE A 236 10.10 -6.13 8.55
N LYS A 237 11.09 -5.58 9.27
CA LYS A 237 10.91 -5.00 10.60
C LYS A 237 10.05 -3.73 10.53
N ASN A 238 9.11 -3.58 11.44
CA ASN A 238 8.17 -2.45 11.53
C ASN A 238 7.40 -2.23 10.22
N GLN A 239 7.03 -3.33 9.55
CA GLN A 239 6.08 -3.27 8.44
C GLN A 239 4.71 -2.86 8.96
N ASP A 240 4.22 -1.73 8.48
CA ASP A 240 2.99 -1.03 8.88
C ASP A 240 1.83 -1.23 7.90
N PHE A 241 2.07 -1.75 6.70
CA PHE A 241 1.03 -2.10 5.73
C PHE A 241 1.31 -3.41 4.98
N MET A 242 0.27 -4.02 4.41
CA MET A 242 0.39 -5.12 3.44
C MET A 242 -0.59 -4.89 2.28
N ARG A 243 -0.07 -4.96 1.06
CA ARG A 243 -0.85 -4.80 -0.18
C ARG A 243 -1.29 -6.16 -0.72
N ILE A 244 -2.56 -6.28 -1.08
CA ILE A 244 -3.17 -7.49 -1.63
C ILE A 244 -3.70 -7.16 -3.02
N SER A 245 -3.16 -7.83 -4.04
CA SER A 245 -3.62 -7.72 -5.44
C SER A 245 -4.28 -9.04 -5.86
N VAL A 246 -5.53 -8.96 -6.30
CA VAL A 246 -6.39 -10.12 -6.59
C VAL A 246 -6.51 -10.27 -8.11
N TYR A 247 -6.17 -11.45 -8.64
CA TYR A 247 -6.21 -11.75 -10.08
C TYR A 247 -7.15 -12.91 -10.37
N GLN A 248 -7.69 -12.95 -11.59
CA GLN A 248 -8.46 -14.06 -12.13
C GLN A 248 -7.88 -14.50 -13.48
N GLY A 249 -7.59 -15.79 -13.62
CA GLY A 249 -7.22 -16.42 -14.87
C GLY A 249 -6.45 -17.73 -14.65
N ASP A 250 -6.01 -18.32 -15.76
CA ASP A 250 -5.43 -19.66 -15.82
C ASP A 250 -3.90 -19.65 -16.00
N ASP A 251 -3.26 -18.49 -16.20
CA ASP A 251 -1.81 -18.40 -16.36
C ASP A 251 -1.11 -18.48 -15.01
N ALA A 252 0.03 -19.18 -14.96
CA ALA A 252 0.87 -19.25 -13.77
C ALA A 252 1.51 -17.90 -13.41
N ILE A 253 1.59 -16.93 -14.33
CA ILE A 253 2.19 -15.61 -14.13
C ILE A 253 1.07 -14.57 -13.89
N ALA A 254 1.07 -13.92 -12.74
CA ALA A 254 0.03 -12.94 -12.36
C ALA A 254 -0.20 -11.84 -13.42
N ALA A 255 0.87 -11.38 -14.07
CA ALA A 255 0.86 -10.36 -15.13
C ALA A 255 -0.03 -10.71 -16.35
N ASN A 256 -0.22 -12.00 -16.62
CA ASN A 256 -0.98 -12.50 -17.78
C ASN A 256 -2.46 -12.74 -17.43
N ASN A 257 -2.86 -12.50 -16.19
CA ASN A 257 -4.22 -12.71 -15.67
C ASN A 257 -4.95 -11.38 -15.49
N ASN A 258 -6.28 -11.43 -15.42
CA ASN A 258 -7.11 -10.25 -15.24
C ASN A 258 -7.04 -9.77 -13.77
N LEU A 259 -6.39 -8.62 -13.53
CA LEU A 259 -6.44 -7.94 -12.23
C LEU A 259 -7.90 -7.56 -11.91
N LEU A 260 -8.42 -8.09 -10.79
CA LEU A 260 -9.75 -7.79 -10.28
C LEU A 260 -9.75 -6.56 -9.37
N GLY A 261 -8.64 -6.32 -8.67
CA GLY A 261 -8.42 -5.13 -7.87
C GLY A 261 -7.27 -5.30 -6.90
N THR A 262 -6.86 -4.19 -6.29
CA THR A 262 -5.81 -4.13 -5.28
C THR A 262 -6.31 -3.32 -4.09
N PHE A 263 -6.02 -3.77 -2.88
CA PHE A 263 -6.31 -3.06 -1.65
C PHE A 263 -5.14 -3.20 -0.66
N GLU A 264 -5.14 -2.38 0.39
CA GLU A 264 -4.04 -2.29 1.35
C GLU A 264 -4.59 -2.38 2.77
N LEU A 265 -4.12 -3.37 3.53
CA LEU A 265 -4.33 -3.45 4.96
C LEU A 265 -3.25 -2.61 5.63
N SER A 266 -3.65 -1.48 6.20
CA SER A 266 -2.78 -0.56 6.96
C SER A 266 -2.68 -0.95 8.44
N ASP A 267 -1.95 -0.15 9.21
CA ASP A 267 -1.89 -0.18 10.68
C ASP A 267 -1.46 -1.53 11.29
N ILE A 268 -0.59 -2.26 10.58
CA ILE A 268 0.05 -3.48 11.09
C ILE A 268 1.00 -3.11 12.24
N PRO A 269 0.94 -3.80 13.41
CA PRO A 269 1.77 -3.46 14.56
C PRO A 269 3.29 -3.49 14.29
N PRO A 270 4.05 -2.46 14.75
CA PRO A 270 5.50 -2.44 14.61
C PRO A 270 6.19 -3.64 15.29
N SER A 271 6.75 -4.53 14.47
CA SER A 271 7.25 -5.84 14.91
C SER A 271 8.61 -6.22 14.31
N LYS A 272 9.17 -7.37 14.73
CA LYS A 272 10.23 -8.04 13.96
C LYS A 272 9.62 -8.69 12.72
N SER A 273 10.39 -8.78 11.62
CA SER A 273 10.01 -9.53 10.42
C SER A 273 9.54 -10.95 10.78
N GLY A 274 8.49 -11.43 10.11
CA GLY A 274 7.90 -12.76 10.30
C GLY A 274 7.03 -12.93 11.55
N LYS A 275 6.86 -11.87 12.37
CA LYS A 275 6.05 -11.93 13.60
C LYS A 275 4.56 -11.72 13.31
N GLU A 276 4.16 -10.55 12.81
CA GLU A 276 2.75 -10.32 12.50
C GLU A 276 2.32 -11.14 11.29
N SER A 277 1.12 -11.71 11.39
CA SER A 277 0.50 -12.57 10.39
C SER A 277 -0.84 -11.98 9.93
N VAL A 278 -1.11 -12.07 8.64
CA VAL A 278 -2.33 -11.56 8.00
C VAL A 278 -3.02 -12.70 7.26
N ASP A 279 -4.27 -12.97 7.60
CA ASP A 279 -5.10 -13.93 6.90
C ASP A 279 -5.86 -13.25 5.77
N VAL A 280 -5.70 -13.73 4.54
CA VAL A 280 -6.46 -13.29 3.38
C VAL A 280 -7.50 -14.36 3.07
N THR A 281 -8.76 -14.04 3.30
CA THR A 281 -9.90 -14.91 3.05
C THR A 281 -10.63 -14.48 1.78
N MET A 282 -10.96 -15.44 0.92
CA MET A 282 -11.74 -15.26 -0.30
C MET A 282 -13.07 -16.02 -0.17
N GLU A 283 -14.17 -15.27 -0.16
CA GLU A 283 -15.54 -15.77 -0.30
C GLU A 283 -15.99 -15.64 -1.75
N ILE A 284 -16.50 -16.70 -2.37
CA ILE A 284 -17.33 -16.61 -3.57
C ILE A 284 -18.75 -17.06 -3.21
N ASP A 285 -19.73 -16.19 -3.42
CA ASP A 285 -21.12 -16.46 -3.10
C ASP A 285 -21.84 -17.30 -4.17
N LYS A 286 -23.15 -17.53 -3.98
CA LYS A 286 -24.00 -18.28 -4.94
C LYS A 286 -24.21 -17.54 -6.27
N MET A 287 -23.91 -16.24 -6.34
CA MET A 287 -24.03 -15.40 -7.52
C MET A 287 -22.69 -15.22 -8.25
N GLY A 288 -21.60 -15.81 -7.73
CA GLY A 288 -20.25 -15.64 -8.27
C GLY A 288 -19.60 -14.30 -7.91
N ILE A 289 -20.12 -13.57 -6.92
CA ILE A 289 -19.50 -12.35 -6.39
C ILE A 289 -18.37 -12.77 -5.45
N LEU A 290 -17.18 -12.25 -5.69
CA LEU A 290 -15.99 -12.50 -4.87
C LEU A 290 -15.84 -11.38 -3.85
N GLN A 291 -15.79 -11.72 -2.56
CA GLN A 291 -15.34 -10.84 -1.49
C GLN A 291 -13.98 -11.33 -1.00
N VAL A 292 -12.98 -10.45 -0.97
CA VAL A 292 -11.66 -10.72 -0.42
C VAL A 292 -11.45 -9.86 0.82
N THR A 293 -11.11 -10.47 1.94
CA THR A 293 -10.90 -9.78 3.23
C THR A 293 -9.51 -10.15 3.75
N ALA A 294 -8.67 -9.15 4.02
CA ALA A 294 -7.42 -9.32 4.75
C ALA A 294 -7.63 -8.93 6.21
N MET A 295 -7.15 -9.74 7.16
CA MET A 295 -7.27 -9.53 8.60
C MET A 295 -5.91 -9.70 9.28
N CYS A 296 -5.45 -8.71 10.04
CA CYS A 296 -4.26 -8.87 10.88
C CYS A 296 -4.62 -9.67 12.14
N ARG A 297 -3.96 -10.81 12.39
CA ARG A 297 -4.34 -11.69 13.52
C ARG A 297 -4.19 -11.05 14.90
N SER A 298 -3.23 -10.15 15.08
CA SER A 298 -2.92 -9.55 16.38
C SER A 298 -3.82 -8.38 16.75
N THR A 299 -4.24 -7.57 15.78
CA THR A 299 -5.16 -6.44 16.01
C THR A 299 -6.62 -6.77 15.72
N GLN A 300 -6.88 -7.85 14.95
CA GLN A 300 -8.18 -8.14 14.33
C GLN A 300 -8.66 -7.05 13.35
N GLU A 301 -7.81 -6.07 12.99
CA GLU A 301 -8.12 -5.07 11.97
C GLU A 301 -8.28 -5.72 10.61
N THR A 302 -9.27 -5.25 9.85
CA THR A 302 -9.63 -5.81 8.55
C THR A 302 -9.69 -4.75 7.45
N GLN A 303 -9.34 -5.16 6.24
CA GLN A 303 -9.66 -4.42 5.02
C GLN A 303 -10.22 -5.41 4.00
N SER A 304 -11.18 -4.97 3.17
CA SER A 304 -11.80 -5.83 2.17
C SER A 304 -11.97 -5.19 0.80
N LEU A 305 -12.09 -6.05 -0.21
CA LEU A 305 -12.39 -5.73 -1.60
C LEU A 305 -13.55 -6.62 -2.06
N ILE A 306 -14.66 -6.01 -2.46
CA ILE A 306 -15.77 -6.73 -3.10
C ILE A 306 -15.62 -6.58 -4.62
N VAL A 307 -15.28 -7.68 -5.27
CA VAL A 307 -15.18 -7.78 -6.72
C VAL A 307 -16.54 -8.19 -7.29
N GLN A 308 -17.29 -7.21 -7.77
CA GLN A 308 -18.44 -7.46 -8.63
C GLN A 308 -17.98 -7.60 -10.08
N SER A 309 -18.53 -8.56 -10.82
CA SER A 309 -18.27 -8.68 -12.26
C SER A 309 -18.79 -7.44 -13.00
N ASN A 310 -17.88 -6.53 -13.32
CA ASN A 310 -18.18 -5.20 -13.86
C ASN A 310 -17.94 -5.09 -15.38
N LYS A 311 -17.47 -6.14 -16.06
CA LYS A 311 -17.18 -6.07 -17.51
C LYS A 311 -18.43 -6.10 -18.40
N ASP A 312 -19.55 -6.66 -17.93
CA ASP A 312 -20.79 -6.81 -18.72
C ASP A 312 -22.05 -6.22 -18.03
N ARG A 313 -21.90 -5.47 -16.93
CA ARG A 313 -23.04 -4.87 -16.21
C ARG A 313 -23.19 -3.39 -16.53
N LEU A 314 -24.39 -3.03 -16.97
CA LEU A 314 -24.87 -1.66 -17.12
C LEU A 314 -24.59 -0.84 -15.84
N SER A 315 -24.06 0.37 -16.00
CA SER A 315 -23.91 1.35 -14.92
C SER A 315 -25.27 1.69 -14.30
N GLU A 316 -25.31 2.24 -13.08
CA GLU A 316 -26.58 2.68 -12.48
C GLU A 316 -27.32 3.69 -13.37
N ALA A 317 -26.59 4.61 -14.02
CA ALA A 317 -27.18 5.54 -14.97
C ALA A 317 -27.83 4.84 -16.18
N GLU A 318 -27.26 3.75 -16.68
CA GLU A 318 -27.82 2.97 -17.79
C GLU A 318 -28.99 2.09 -17.34
N LYS A 319 -28.90 1.45 -16.17
CA LYS A 319 -30.03 0.73 -15.54
C LYS A 319 -31.24 1.66 -15.35
N GLN A 320 -31.00 2.89 -14.94
CA GLN A 320 -32.04 3.89 -14.72
C GLN A 320 -32.62 4.40 -16.04
N LYS A 321 -31.79 4.63 -17.07
CA LYS A 321 -32.25 4.91 -18.45
C LYS A 321 -33.13 3.78 -18.99
N ILE A 322 -32.68 2.54 -18.91
CA ILE A 322 -33.43 1.36 -19.40
C ILE A 322 -34.73 1.16 -18.61
N SER A 323 -34.71 1.31 -17.29
CA SER A 323 -35.91 1.26 -16.45
C SER A 323 -36.93 2.34 -16.82
N ASN A 324 -36.46 3.56 -17.11
CA ASN A 324 -37.32 4.67 -17.54
C ASN A 324 -37.89 4.43 -18.95
N SER A 325 -37.12 3.84 -19.87
CA SER A 325 -37.60 3.43 -21.19
C SER A 325 -38.66 2.33 -21.10
N ILE A 326 -38.46 1.30 -20.28
CA ILE A 326 -39.43 0.21 -20.04
C ILE A 326 -40.72 0.75 -19.40
N ARG A 327 -40.62 1.72 -18.48
CA ARG A 327 -41.81 2.38 -17.90
C ARG A 327 -42.59 3.16 -18.95
N LYS A 328 -41.91 3.88 -19.86
CA LYS A 328 -42.57 4.62 -20.95
C LYS A 328 -43.26 3.67 -21.95
N SER A 329 -42.60 2.59 -22.38
CA SER A 329 -43.19 1.67 -23.36
C SER A 329 -44.39 0.86 -22.82
N LYS A 330 -44.44 0.58 -21.51
CA LYS A 330 -45.62 -0.01 -20.84
C LYS A 330 -46.82 0.95 -20.74
N VAL A 331 -46.61 2.26 -20.79
CA VAL A 331 -47.72 3.24 -20.81
C VAL A 331 -48.33 3.32 -22.21
N THR A 332 -47.53 3.26 -23.27
CA THR A 332 -48.02 3.29 -24.66
C THR A 332 -48.80 2.04 -25.08
N GLN A 333 -48.56 0.87 -24.48
CA GLN A 333 -49.30 -0.36 -24.81
C GLN A 333 -50.69 -0.48 -24.15
N LYS A 334 -51.16 0.54 -23.41
CA LYS A 334 -52.46 0.50 -22.73
C LYS A 334 -53.58 1.30 -23.39
N TYR A 335 -53.33 1.89 -24.56
CA TYR A 335 -54.31 2.60 -25.37
C TYR A 335 -54.20 2.17 -26.83
N ASP A 336 -54.84 1.03 -27.15
CA ASP A 336 -55.32 0.70 -28.50
C ASP A 336 -56.55 -0.22 -28.33
N GLY A 337 -57.73 0.39 -28.31
CA GLY A 337 -59.02 -0.27 -28.12
C GLY A 337 -60.10 0.49 -28.90
N PHE A 338 -60.77 -0.23 -29.81
CA PHE A 338 -61.62 0.28 -30.89
C PHE A 338 -62.78 1.21 -30.46
N PRO A 339 -63.21 2.15 -31.33
CA PRO A 339 -64.42 2.96 -31.13
C PRO A 339 -65.67 2.33 -31.78
N ASP A 340 -66.78 2.26 -31.03
CA ASP A 340 -68.20 2.13 -31.48
C ASP A 340 -69.07 1.87 -30.22
N ASN A 341 -70.35 2.23 -30.07
CA ASN A 341 -71.25 3.14 -30.80
C ASN A 341 -72.36 3.62 -29.80
N LYS A 342 -73.30 4.48 -30.21
CA LYS A 342 -74.30 5.16 -29.37
C LYS A 342 -75.34 4.23 -28.69
N SER A 343 -75.77 4.59 -27.48
CA SER A 343 -77.20 4.72 -27.12
C SER A 343 -77.41 5.66 -25.92
N SER A 344 -78.52 6.38 -25.91
CA SER A 344 -79.10 7.03 -24.72
C SER A 344 -79.74 5.98 -23.81
N ASP A 345 -80.06 6.34 -22.56
CA ASP A 345 -81.47 6.47 -22.10
C ASP A 345 -81.53 6.98 -20.65
N ASP A 346 -82.72 7.44 -20.27
CA ASP A 346 -83.02 8.35 -19.15
C ASP A 346 -83.42 7.65 -17.83
N GLU A 347 -83.42 8.46 -16.73
CA GLU A 347 -84.31 8.33 -15.55
C GLU A 347 -84.26 7.03 -14.68
N SER A 348 -84.79 6.94 -13.45
CA SER A 348 -85.05 7.91 -12.36
C SER A 348 -85.36 7.13 -11.05
N THR A 349 -85.36 7.81 -9.88
CA THR A 349 -85.88 7.33 -8.56
C THR A 349 -85.19 6.11 -7.89
N GLY A 350 -85.22 5.90 -6.56
CA GLY A 350 -85.61 6.77 -5.44
C GLY A 350 -85.97 5.98 -4.15
N GLY A 351 -85.25 6.21 -3.03
CA GLY A 351 -85.60 5.77 -1.65
C GLY A 351 -85.44 4.26 -1.32
N ILE A 352 -85.48 3.77 -0.07
CA ILE A 352 -85.54 4.33 1.32
C ILE A 352 -85.12 3.19 2.32
N SER A 353 -84.62 3.52 3.53
CA SER A 353 -84.39 2.66 4.76
C SER A 353 -83.48 1.40 4.61
N SER A 354 -82.39 1.23 5.37
CA SER A 354 -82.26 0.85 6.81
C SER A 354 -82.74 -0.60 7.09
N ASP A 355 -82.08 -1.46 7.88
CA ASP A 355 -81.38 -1.25 9.17
C ASP A 355 -80.11 -2.15 9.37
N ASP A 356 -79.38 -1.89 10.48
CA ASP A 356 -78.47 -2.75 11.30
C ASP A 356 -77.21 -3.43 10.69
N GLU A 357 -76.05 -3.54 11.37
CA GLU A 357 -75.66 -3.28 12.77
C GLU A 357 -74.14 -2.89 12.87
N PRO A 358 -73.65 -2.10 13.87
CA PRO A 358 -72.24 -1.68 13.93
C PRO A 358 -71.37 -2.22 15.10
N ILE A 359 -70.13 -2.57 14.76
CA ILE A 359 -68.83 -2.30 15.44
C ILE A 359 -68.75 -2.36 17.00
N LYS A 360 -67.77 -3.15 17.50
CA LYS A 360 -67.08 -2.89 18.79
C LYS A 360 -65.54 -2.86 18.66
N LYS A 361 -64.92 -1.83 19.25
CA LYS A 361 -63.51 -1.80 19.73
C LYS A 361 -63.47 -2.24 21.21
N PRO A 362 -62.29 -2.55 21.81
CA PRO A 362 -61.46 -1.55 22.55
C PRO A 362 -59.92 -1.82 22.40
N GLN A 363 -58.96 -1.31 23.19
CA GLN A 363 -58.53 0.07 23.56
C GLN A 363 -57.00 0.02 23.87
N SER A 364 -56.16 0.96 23.38
CA SER A 364 -55.52 2.09 24.12
C SER A 364 -55.18 1.84 25.61
N PHE A 365 -53.97 2.15 26.11
CA PHE A 365 -53.54 3.52 26.50
C PHE A 365 -51.99 3.71 26.63
N LYS A 366 -51.57 4.96 26.89
CA LYS A 366 -50.17 5.47 27.00
C LYS A 366 -49.80 5.83 28.46
N ASN A 367 -48.50 6.02 28.80
CA ASN A 367 -47.90 7.35 29.09
C ASN A 367 -46.42 7.34 29.57
N GLN A 368 -45.88 8.56 29.77
CA GLN A 368 -44.49 8.99 29.95
C GLN A 368 -44.03 9.12 31.42
N SER A 369 -42.71 9.19 31.64
CA SER A 369 -41.99 10.13 32.55
C SER A 369 -40.46 9.92 32.39
N ALA A 370 -39.62 10.95 32.19
CA ALA A 370 -39.06 11.95 33.12
C ALA A 370 -37.97 11.40 34.07
N GLY A 371 -36.82 12.09 34.19
CA GLY A 371 -35.65 11.65 34.98
C GLY A 371 -35.23 12.64 36.06
N LEU A 372 -34.20 12.29 36.84
CA LEU A 372 -33.47 13.13 37.82
C LEU A 372 -32.09 12.50 38.16
N SER A 373 -31.31 13.11 39.04
CA SER A 373 -29.83 13.06 39.09
C SER A 373 -29.18 12.45 40.36
N GLU A 374 -27.83 12.33 40.28
CA GLU A 374 -26.81 12.37 41.37
C GLU A 374 -26.33 11.10 42.15
N SER A 375 -25.05 10.77 41.87
CA SER A 375 -23.89 10.45 42.76
C SER A 375 -23.87 9.39 43.89
N SER A 376 -22.74 8.67 43.93
CA SER A 376 -22.06 7.97 45.07
C SER A 376 -22.79 6.78 45.71
N SER A 377 -22.17 5.66 46.09
CA SER A 377 -20.82 5.36 46.63
C SER A 377 -20.57 3.84 46.65
N ASP A 378 -19.30 3.39 46.65
CA ASP A 378 -18.72 2.13 47.22
C ASP A 378 -19.41 0.76 46.90
N SER A 379 -18.77 -0.42 46.86
CA SER A 379 -17.49 -0.96 47.34
C SER A 379 -17.14 -2.27 46.56
N GLU A 380 -16.06 -2.98 46.98
CA GLU A 380 -15.69 -4.37 46.62
C GLU A 380 -15.05 -4.60 45.23
N THR A 381 -13.97 -5.38 45.06
CA THR A 381 -12.96 -5.96 45.99
C THR A 381 -11.69 -6.30 45.18
N ASP A 382 -10.52 -6.26 45.83
CA ASP A 382 -9.26 -6.84 45.32
C ASP A 382 -9.26 -8.38 45.40
N ASP A 383 -8.07 -9.00 45.25
CA ASP A 383 -7.72 -10.43 45.44
C ASP A 383 -8.02 -11.37 44.24
N LEU A 384 -7.09 -12.15 43.65
CA LEU A 384 -5.66 -12.50 43.88
C LEU A 384 -4.96 -12.69 42.49
N GLU A 385 -3.66 -12.43 42.28
CA GLU A 385 -2.49 -13.30 42.61
C GLU A 385 -2.58 -14.70 41.93
N GLU A 386 -1.54 -15.35 41.38
CA GLU A 386 -0.08 -15.21 41.36
C GLU A 386 0.44 -16.23 40.27
N TRP A 387 1.41 -15.98 39.38
CA TRP A 387 2.87 -16.29 39.43
C TRP A 387 3.51 -15.86 38.08
#